data_AF-A0A957R4P4-F1
#
_entry.id   AF-A0A957R4P4-F1
#
_cell.length_a   1.000
_cell.length_b   1.000
_cell.length_c   1.000
_cell.angle_alpha   90.00
_cell.angle_beta   90.00
_cell.angle_gamma   90.00
#
_symmetry.space_group_name_H-M   'P 1'
#
loop_
_entity.id
_entity.type
_entity.pdbx_description
1 polymer ?
#
loop_
_entity_poly.entity_id
_entity_poly.type
_entity_poly.pdbx_seq_one_letter_code
_entity_poly.pdbx_strand_id
1 'polypeptide(L)' 'RPHISATYTLEQTAEAMYSLMNRQSMGKVVVEL' A
#
# COMPACT_ATOMS: atom_id res chain seq x y z
N ARG A 1 -15.81 5.28 -5.85
CA ARG A 1 -14.53 4.57 -6.14
C ARG A 1 -13.67 4.69 -4.89
N PRO A 2 -13.05 3.62 -4.37
CA PRO A 2 -12.21 3.73 -3.18
C PRO A 2 -11.02 4.66 -3.46
N HIS A 3 -10.64 5.48 -2.47
CA HIS A 3 -9.41 6.26 -2.56
C HIS A 3 -8.21 5.34 -2.36
N ILE A 4 -7.37 5.25 -3.39
CA ILE A 4 -6.12 4.49 -3.39
C ILE A 4 -5.01 5.48 -3.04
N SER A 5 -4.27 5.20 -1.98
CA SER A 5 -3.19 6.06 -1.51
C SER A 5 -1.83 5.68 -2.10
N ALA A 6 -1.60 4.40 -2.38
CA ALA A 6 -0.37 3.90 -2.97
C ALA A 6 -0.59 2.54 -3.65
N THR A 7 0.19 2.28 -4.68
CA THR A 7 0.26 1.00 -5.38
C THR A 7 1.71 0.51 -5.32
N TYR A 8 1.89 -0.75 -4.97
CA TYR A 8 3.19 -1.42 -4.86
C TYR A 8 3.20 -2.65 -5.77
N THR A 9 4.37 -3.07 -6.23
CA THR A 9 4.50 -4.38 -6.90
C THR A 9 4.50 -5.52 -5.88
N LEU A 10 4.34 -6.75 -6.35
CA LEU A 10 4.37 -7.93 -5.49
C LEU A 10 5.65 -8.03 -4.65
N GLU A 11 6.81 -7.71 -5.24
CA GLU A 11 8.11 -7.71 -4.56
C GLU A 11 8.17 -6.70 -3.41
N GLN A 12 7.38 -5.62 -3.50
CA GLN A 12 7.33 -4.55 -2.52
C GLN A 12 6.26 -4.77 -1.44
N THR A 13 5.66 -5.96 -1.33
CA THR A 13 4.62 -6.26 -0.32
C THR A 13 5.07 -5.95 1.11
N ALA A 14 6.35 -6.18 1.45
CA ALA A 14 6.89 -5.86 2.76
C ALA A 14 6.88 -4.34 3.03
N GLU A 15 7.19 -3.53 2.02
CA GLU A 15 7.17 -2.06 2.08
C GLU A 15 5.72 -1.55 2.20
N ALA A 16 4.81 -2.11 1.40
CA ALA A 16 3.38 -1.81 1.47
C ALA A 16 2.81 -2.04 2.88
N MET A 17 3.17 -3.17 3.50
CA MET A 17 2.75 -3.49 4.86
C MET A 17 3.38 -2.56 5.90
N TYR A 18 4.67 -2.23 5.74
CA TYR A 18 5.35 -1.27 6.60
C TYR A 18 4.67 0.11 6.56
N SER A 19 4.32 0.62 5.38
CA SER A 19 3.63 1.90 5.23
C SER A 19 2.22 1.90 5.84
N LEU A 20 1.51 0.77 5.79
CA LEU A 20 0.23 0.59 6.48
C LEU A 20 0.40 0.61 8.00
N MET A 21 1.34 -0.16 8.54
CA MET A 21 1.57 -0.26 9.99
C MET A 21 1.98 1.08 10.61
N ASN A 22 2.79 1.86 9.88
CA ASN A 22 3.26 3.17 10.32
C ASN A 22 2.33 4.32 9.96
N ARG A 23 1.11 4.04 9.47
CA ARG A 23 0.10 5.05 9.07
C ARG A 23 0.62 6.07 8.05
N GLN A 24 1.58 5.66 7.19
CA GLN A 24 2.09 6.49 6.10
C GLN A 24 1.10 6.60 4.94
N SER A 25 0.12 5.70 4.88
CA SER A 25 -0.97 5.73 3.90
C SER A 25 -2.30 6.05 4.58
N MET A 26 -3.01 7.06 4.09
CA MET A 26 -4.31 7.51 4.63
C MET A 26 -5.53 6.83 3.99
N GLY A 27 -5.31 5.79 3.20
CA GLY A 27 -6.33 5.12 2.41
C GLY A 27 -5.87 3.73 1.96
N LYS A 28 -6.51 3.19 0.92
CA LYS A 28 -6.22 1.82 0.50
C LYS A 28 -4.86 1.73 -0.17
N VAL A 29 -4.08 0.72 0.23
CA VAL A 29 -2.85 0.33 -0.44
C VAL A 29 -3.16 -0.88 -1.32
N VAL A 30 -2.70 -0.87 -2.56
CA VAL A 30 -2.91 -1.94 -3.54
C VAL A 30 -1.57 -2.60 -3.86
N VAL A 31 -1.58 -3.92 -3.99
CA VAL A 31 -0.43 -4.69 -4.48
C VAL A 31 -0.83 -5.29 -5.84
N GLU A 32 -0.04 -5.00 -6.86
CA GLU A 32 -0.23 -5.50 -8.23
C GLU A 32 0.82 -6.55 -8.58
N LEU A 33 0.43 -7.51 -9.42
CA LEU A 33 1.29 -8.59 -9.94
C LEU A 33 2.12 -8.10 -11.13
#